data_AF-A0A428W1C0-F1
#
_entry.id   AF-A0A428W1C0-F1
#
_cell.length_a   1.000
_cell.length_b   1.000
_cell.length_c   1.000
_cell.angle_alpha   90.00
_cell.angle_beta   90.00
_cell.angle_gamma   90.00
#
_symmetry.space_group_name_H-M   'P 1'
#
loop_
_entity.id
_entity.type
_entity.pdbx_description
1 polymer ?
#
loop_
_entity_poly.entity_id
_entity_poly.type
_entity_poly.pdbx_seq_one_letter_code
_entity_poly.pdbx_strand_id
1 'polypeptide(L)'
;MSQQTVLYDIPGPRQRRLTLIFSIVGTLIVLAGVYFLIYLPLDEKGQFSMDLWGPLIDPGNENFSQVWDRLFVGIKNTLLAAVLAIVSSLVVGTLLAVLRIQLKELNKRRFTGFAAPASYLLRGLSAFLSAITRMCIEVFRGLPVVITIFFVARGLPEFGVSMNTLWYLVIGLTVYNSVVIGEILRS
;
A
#
# COMPACT_ATOMS: atom_id res chain seq x y z
N MET A 1 0.82 13.22 45.64
CA MET A 1 0.39 11.90 46.12
C MET A 1 0.13 11.02 44.91
N SER A 2 1.15 10.30 44.45
CA SER A 2 1.02 9.34 43.35
C SER A 2 0.48 8.02 43.92
N GLN A 3 -0.73 7.64 43.52
CA GLN A 3 -1.34 6.37 43.93
C GLN A 3 -0.48 5.18 43.44
N GLN A 4 -0.03 4.36 44.39
CA GLN A 4 0.64 3.09 44.15
C GLN A 4 -0.38 2.04 43.76
N THR A 5 -0.28 1.52 42.55
CA THR A 5 -1.06 0.38 42.08
C THR A 5 -0.59 -0.88 42.83
N VAL A 6 -1.46 -1.42 43.68
CA VAL A 6 -1.24 -2.54 44.63
C VAL A 6 -1.02 -3.90 43.94
N LEU A 7 -1.01 -3.95 42.60
CA LEU A 7 -0.97 -5.21 41.84
C LEU A 7 0.45 -5.69 41.47
N TYR A 8 1.50 -5.00 41.91
CA TYR A 8 2.89 -5.46 41.75
C TYR A 8 3.64 -5.40 43.07
N ASP A 9 4.16 -6.55 43.51
CA ASP A 9 5.07 -6.61 44.66
C ASP A 9 6.37 -5.88 44.34
N ILE A 10 6.80 -5.00 45.25
CA ILE A 10 8.04 -4.23 45.08
C ILE A 10 9.21 -5.21 45.18
N PRO A 11 10.07 -5.32 44.15
CA PRO A 11 11.19 -6.25 44.20
C PRO A 11 12.11 -5.88 45.37
N GLY A 12 12.41 -6.87 46.20
CA GLY A 12 13.29 -6.73 47.36
C GLY A 12 14.73 -6.33 46.95
N PRO A 13 15.57 -5.90 47.90
CA PRO A 13 16.91 -5.37 47.61
C PRO A 13 17.81 -6.38 46.86
N ARG A 14 17.62 -7.69 47.10
CA ARG A 14 18.31 -8.76 46.36
C ARG A 14 17.80 -8.93 44.93
N GLN A 15 16.48 -8.92 44.73
CA GLN A 15 15.88 -8.99 43.40
C GLN A 15 16.25 -7.78 42.54
N ARG A 16 16.29 -6.56 43.10
CA ARG A 16 16.77 -5.38 42.35
C ARG A 16 18.20 -5.54 41.85
N ARG A 17 19.11 -6.06 42.69
CA ARG A 17 20.50 -6.33 42.29
C ARG A 17 20.58 -7.41 41.22
N LEU A 18 19.83 -8.50 41.37
CA LEU A 18 19.80 -9.58 40.38
C LEU A 18 19.24 -9.11 39.04
N THR A 19 18.12 -8.41 39.02
CA THR A 19 17.55 -7.84 37.79
C THR A 19 18.56 -6.92 37.12
N LEU A 20 19.23 -6.04 37.87
CA LEU A 20 20.26 -5.16 37.32
C LEU A 20 21.44 -5.94 36.73
N ILE A 21 21.94 -6.96 37.43
CA ILE A 21 23.01 -7.83 36.95
C ILE A 21 22.58 -8.56 35.68
N PHE A 22 21.40 -9.18 35.66
CA PHE A 22 20.89 -9.88 34.49
C PHE A 22 20.64 -8.94 33.31
N SER A 23 20.14 -7.73 33.54
CA SER A 23 20.00 -6.72 32.49
C SER A 23 21.36 -6.29 31.93
N ILE A 24 22.36 -6.05 32.78
CA ILE A 24 23.71 -5.69 32.34
C ILE A 24 24.33 -6.83 31.54
N VAL A 25 24.32 -8.05 32.10
CA VAL A 25 24.88 -9.24 31.44
C VAL A 25 24.14 -9.52 30.14
N GLY A 26 22.81 -9.45 30.13
CA GLY A 26 21.99 -9.61 28.93
C GLY A 26 22.36 -8.60 27.85
N THR A 27 22.47 -7.32 28.20
CA THR A 27 22.90 -6.28 27.27
C THR A 27 24.31 -6.53 26.74
N LEU A 28 25.25 -6.93 27.60
CA LEU A 28 26.62 -7.25 27.18
C LEU A 28 26.66 -8.45 26.22
N ILE A 29 25.87 -9.49 26.48
CA ILE A 29 25.74 -10.65 25.58
C ILE A 29 25.16 -10.23 24.24
N VAL A 30 24.13 -9.38 24.23
CA VAL A 30 23.54 -8.87 22.98
C VAL A 30 24.55 -8.04 22.20
N LEU A 31 25.27 -7.12 22.86
CA LEU A 31 26.30 -6.30 22.22
C LEU A 31 27.44 -7.15 21.66
N ALA A 32 27.90 -8.15 22.42
CA ALA A 32 28.88 -9.12 21.94
C ALA A 32 28.33 -9.88 20.72
N GLY A 33 27.08 -10.35 20.78
CA GLY A 33 26.42 -11.02 19.66
C GLY A 33 26.35 -10.14 18.41
N VAL A 34 25.94 -8.88 18.54
CA VAL A 34 25.92 -7.91 17.42
C VAL A 34 27.32 -7.68 16.87
N TYR A 35 28.31 -7.51 17.74
CA TYR A 35 29.70 -7.30 17.32
C TYR A 35 30.25 -8.52 16.54
N PHE A 36 30.11 -9.73 17.09
CA PHE A 36 30.68 -10.93 16.48
C PHE A 36 29.88 -11.45 15.28
N LEU A 37 28.54 -11.33 15.28
CA LEU A 37 27.70 -11.91 14.22
C LEU A 37 27.32 -10.90 13.12
N ILE A 38 27.30 -9.61 13.43
CA ILE A 38 26.89 -8.57 12.47
C ILE A 38 28.09 -7.73 12.07
N TYR A 39 28.79 -7.12 13.03
CA TYR A 39 29.87 -6.18 12.71
C TYR A 39 31.05 -6.87 12.01
N LEU A 40 31.66 -7.89 12.61
CA LEU A 40 32.84 -8.55 12.02
C LEU A 40 32.57 -9.09 10.61
N PRO A 41 31.49 -9.84 10.32
CA PRO A 41 31.27 -10.37 8.98
C PRO A 41 30.95 -9.27 7.94
N LEU A 42 30.38 -8.13 8.36
CA LEU A 42 30.15 -6.99 7.47
C LEU A 42 31.43 -6.21 7.20
N ASP A 43 32.26 -6.03 8.22
CA ASP A 43 33.56 -5.36 8.13
C ASP A 43 34.54 -6.16 7.27
N GLU A 44 34.60 -7.48 7.47
CA GLU A 44 35.36 -8.41 6.62
C GLU A 44 34.93 -8.35 5.14
N LYS A 45 33.65 -8.09 4.89
CA LYS A 45 33.10 -7.91 3.53
C LYS A 45 33.26 -6.47 3.01
N GLY A 46 33.98 -5.62 3.73
CA GLY A 46 34.19 -4.22 3.38
C GLY A 46 32.90 -3.41 3.28
N GLN A 47 31.80 -3.83 3.93
CA GLN A 47 30.50 -3.17 3.79
C GLN A 47 30.49 -1.76 4.40
N PHE A 48 31.41 -1.46 5.30
CA PHE A 48 31.59 -0.14 5.90
C PHE A 48 32.65 0.71 5.15
N SER A 49 33.15 0.25 4.00
CA SER A 49 34.15 1.01 3.23
C SER A 49 33.56 2.31 2.68
N MET A 50 34.41 3.34 2.65
CA MET A 50 33.98 4.64 2.13
C MET A 50 33.78 4.64 0.61
N ASP A 51 34.24 3.61 -0.09
CA ASP A 51 33.96 3.42 -1.52
C ASP A 51 32.47 3.15 -1.79
N LEU A 52 31.78 2.47 -0.87
CA LEU A 52 30.35 2.17 -0.99
C LEU A 52 29.47 3.31 -0.47
N TRP A 53 29.88 3.94 0.63
CA TRP A 53 29.08 4.97 1.31
C TRP A 53 29.41 6.40 0.86
N GLY A 54 30.56 6.61 0.22
CA GLY A 54 31.04 7.90 -0.29
C GLY A 54 30.00 8.62 -1.15
N PRO A 55 29.40 7.97 -2.16
CA PRO A 55 28.36 8.60 -2.99
C PRO A 55 27.10 9.05 -2.22
N LEU A 56 26.87 8.58 -1.00
CA LEU A 56 25.71 8.98 -0.19
C LEU A 56 26.07 10.07 0.85
N ILE A 57 27.27 9.99 1.44
CA ILE A 57 27.64 10.76 2.63
C ILE A 57 28.68 11.85 2.32
N ASP A 58 29.61 11.63 1.40
CA ASP A 58 30.73 12.53 1.13
C ASP A 58 30.44 13.46 -0.06
N PRO A 59 30.29 14.79 0.17
CA PRO A 59 30.08 15.76 -0.90
C PRO A 59 31.23 15.87 -1.89
N GLY A 60 32.44 15.42 -1.52
CA GLY A 60 33.61 15.41 -2.40
C GLY A 60 33.63 14.25 -3.41
N ASN A 61 32.72 13.27 -3.28
CA ASN A 61 32.67 12.12 -4.18
C ASN A 61 32.06 12.48 -5.54
N GLU A 62 32.66 12.00 -6.63
CA GLU A 62 32.22 12.26 -8.01
C GLU A 62 30.74 11.91 -8.27
N ASN A 63 30.22 10.89 -7.58
CA ASN A 63 28.85 10.39 -7.75
C ASN A 63 27.84 10.99 -6.76
N PHE A 64 28.27 11.83 -5.82
CA PHE A 64 27.43 12.33 -4.73
C PHE A 64 26.17 13.05 -5.26
N SER A 65 26.36 14.00 -6.17
CA SER A 65 25.24 14.73 -6.78
C SER A 65 24.28 13.79 -7.51
N GLN A 66 24.81 12.85 -8.31
CA GLN A 66 23.98 11.95 -9.12
C GLN A 66 23.11 11.02 -8.25
N VAL A 67 23.65 10.51 -7.15
CA VAL A 67 22.89 9.66 -6.21
C VAL A 67 21.77 10.45 -5.57
N TRP A 68 22.06 11.64 -5.05
CA TRP A 68 21.04 12.50 -4.43
C TRP A 68 19.98 12.98 -5.44
N ASP A 69 20.37 13.30 -6.67
CA ASP A 69 19.44 13.63 -7.75
C ASP A 69 18.51 12.45 -8.06
N ARG A 70 19.06 11.23 -8.18
CA ARG A 70 18.28 10.00 -8.42
C ARG A 70 17.33 9.68 -7.26
N LEU A 71 17.81 9.83 -6.01
CA LEU A 71 16.99 9.65 -4.82
C LEU A 71 15.84 10.66 -4.79
N PHE A 72 16.12 11.93 -5.06
CA PHE A 72 15.11 12.98 -5.09
C PHE A 72 14.07 12.73 -6.20
N VAL A 73 14.51 12.34 -7.39
CA VAL A 73 13.62 11.95 -8.50
C VAL A 73 12.77 10.74 -8.12
N GLY A 74 13.34 9.73 -7.47
CA GLY A 74 12.63 8.54 -6.99
C GLY A 74 11.55 8.88 -5.96
N ILE A 75 11.89 9.70 -4.96
CA ILE A 75 10.95 10.18 -3.93
C ILE A 75 9.83 11.00 -4.58
N LYS A 76 10.18 11.94 -5.47
CA LYS A 76 9.20 12.76 -6.19
C LYS A 76 8.23 11.90 -7.00
N ASN A 77 8.74 10.93 -7.76
CA ASN A 77 7.89 10.04 -8.56
C ASN A 77 6.99 9.17 -7.69
N THR A 78 7.49 8.68 -6.55
CA THR A 78 6.69 7.90 -5.59
C THR A 78 5.55 8.74 -5.01
N LEU A 79 5.86 9.97 -4.60
CA LEU A 79 4.86 10.91 -4.07
C LEU A 79 3.83 11.29 -5.12
N LEU A 80 4.27 11.63 -6.34
CA LEU A 80 3.37 11.93 -7.46
C LEU A 80 2.46 10.76 -7.78
N ALA A 81 3.02 9.55 -7.87
CA ALA A 81 2.23 8.36 -8.14
C ALA A 81 1.18 8.10 -7.06
N ALA A 82 1.56 8.22 -5.78
CA ALA A 82 0.65 8.06 -4.65
C ALA A 82 -0.48 9.10 -4.68
N VAL A 83 -0.15 10.39 -4.84
CA VAL A 83 -1.15 11.47 -4.89
C VAL A 83 -2.10 11.30 -6.06
N LEU A 84 -1.59 11.06 -7.26
CA LEU A 84 -2.41 10.85 -8.45
C LEU A 84 -3.31 9.62 -8.31
N ALA A 85 -2.78 8.51 -7.78
CA ALA A 85 -3.56 7.31 -7.54
C ALA A 85 -4.66 7.53 -6.49
N ILE A 86 -4.37 8.23 -5.39
CA ILE A 86 -5.36 8.54 -4.35
C ILE A 86 -6.48 9.40 -4.93
N VAL A 87 -6.15 10.51 -5.58
CA VAL A 87 -7.16 11.44 -6.13
C VAL A 87 -8.02 10.75 -7.18
N SER A 88 -7.40 10.07 -8.14
CA SER A 88 -8.14 9.37 -9.20
C SER A 88 -8.94 8.19 -8.66
N SER A 89 -8.41 7.42 -7.70
CA SER A 89 -9.14 6.28 -7.11
C SER A 89 -10.32 6.74 -6.28
N LEU A 90 -10.22 7.88 -5.61
CA LEU A 90 -11.34 8.45 -4.88
C LEU A 90 -12.46 8.83 -5.85
N VAL A 91 -12.14 9.53 -6.94
CA VAL A 91 -13.12 9.90 -7.96
C VAL A 91 -13.77 8.65 -8.57
N VAL A 92 -12.97 7.72 -9.08
CA VAL A 92 -13.45 6.50 -9.74
C VAL A 92 -14.22 5.61 -8.76
N GLY A 93 -13.71 5.41 -7.54
CA GLY A 93 -14.34 4.59 -6.51
C GLY A 93 -15.68 5.16 -6.04
N THR A 94 -15.77 6.47 -5.92
CA THR A 94 -17.04 7.15 -5.60
C THR A 94 -18.05 6.99 -6.73
N LEU A 95 -17.63 7.16 -7.98
CA LEU A 95 -18.48 6.91 -9.15
C LEU A 95 -18.96 5.46 -9.21
N LEU A 96 -18.08 4.49 -8.92
CA LEU A 96 -18.44 3.07 -8.84
C LEU A 96 -19.45 2.79 -7.72
N ALA A 97 -19.28 3.41 -6.54
CA ALA A 97 -20.24 3.28 -5.43
C ALA A 97 -21.62 3.81 -5.84
N VAL A 98 -21.68 5.03 -6.39
CA VAL A 98 -22.92 5.65 -6.87
C VAL A 98 -23.58 4.79 -7.95
N LEU A 99 -22.83 4.32 -8.95
CA LEU A 99 -23.33 3.44 -10.00
C LEU A 99 -24.01 2.20 -9.40
N ARG A 100 -23.40 1.57 -8.39
CA ARG A 100 -23.96 0.37 -7.75
C ARG A 100 -25.21 0.64 -6.94
N ILE A 101 -25.27 1.77 -6.24
CA ILE A 101 -26.47 2.18 -5.49
C ILE A 101 -27.61 2.42 -6.48
N GLN A 102 -27.34 3.11 -7.59
CA GLN A 102 -28.33 3.36 -8.63
C GLN A 102 -28.79 2.08 -9.30
N LEU A 103 -27.88 1.17 -9.67
CA LEU A 103 -28.24 -0.14 -10.23
C LEU A 103 -29.09 -0.96 -9.26
N LYS A 104 -28.79 -0.93 -7.94
CA LYS A 104 -29.59 -1.60 -6.91
C LYS A 104 -31.01 -1.02 -6.83
N GLU A 105 -31.16 0.30 -6.88
CA GLU A 105 -32.48 0.92 -6.82
C GLU A 105 -33.28 0.76 -8.12
N LEU A 106 -32.64 0.85 -9.28
CA LEU A 106 -33.28 0.57 -10.57
C LEU A 106 -33.83 -0.86 -10.63
N ASN A 107 -33.13 -1.83 -10.05
CA ASN A 107 -33.57 -3.22 -10.05
C ASN A 107 -34.78 -3.47 -9.11
N LYS A 108 -34.96 -2.62 -8.09
CA LYS A 108 -36.13 -2.65 -7.19
C LYS A 108 -37.35 -1.92 -7.76
N ARG A 109 -37.15 -0.95 -8.66
CA ARG A 109 -38.26 -0.17 -9.23
C ARG A 109 -39.21 -1.06 -10.01
N ARG A 110 -40.51 -0.94 -9.73
CA ARG A 110 -41.56 -1.50 -10.58
C ARG A 110 -41.83 -0.50 -11.70
N PHE A 111 -41.39 -0.80 -12.91
CA PHE A 111 -41.64 0.00 -14.11
C PHE A 111 -43.10 -0.11 -14.54
N THR A 112 -44.03 0.51 -13.80
CA THR A 112 -45.48 0.39 -14.00
C THR A 112 -46.04 1.35 -15.05
N GLY A 113 -45.25 2.31 -15.54
CA GLY A 113 -45.68 3.35 -16.50
C GLY A 113 -45.26 3.14 -17.96
N PHE A 114 -44.60 2.03 -18.30
CA PHE A 114 -44.13 1.73 -19.66
C PHE A 114 -44.89 0.54 -20.28
N ALA A 115 -44.89 0.44 -21.61
CA ALA A 115 -45.39 -0.75 -22.30
C ALA A 115 -44.70 -2.01 -21.77
N ALA A 116 -45.48 -3.08 -21.55
CA ALA A 116 -45.01 -4.35 -21.01
C ALA A 116 -43.64 -4.83 -21.58
N PRO A 117 -43.40 -4.85 -22.91
CA PRO A 117 -42.11 -5.30 -23.44
C PRO A 117 -40.92 -4.41 -23.03
N ALA A 118 -41.11 -3.09 -22.97
CA ALA A 118 -40.05 -2.15 -22.57
C ALA A 118 -39.66 -2.33 -21.09
N SER A 119 -40.65 -2.63 -20.24
CA SER A 119 -40.42 -2.84 -18.80
C SER A 119 -39.54 -4.07 -18.51
N TYR A 120 -39.71 -5.16 -19.27
CA TYR A 120 -38.89 -6.37 -19.12
C TYR A 120 -37.46 -6.16 -19.62
N LEU A 121 -37.28 -5.45 -20.74
CA LEU A 121 -35.93 -5.12 -21.25
C LEU A 121 -35.13 -4.26 -20.27
N LEU A 122 -35.74 -3.21 -19.71
CA LEU A 122 -35.06 -2.34 -18.75
C LEU A 122 -34.70 -3.07 -17.44
N ARG A 123 -35.56 -3.99 -16.97
CA ARG A 123 -35.26 -4.85 -15.82
C ARG A 123 -34.13 -5.85 -16.13
N GLY A 124 -34.17 -6.48 -17.30
CA GLY A 124 -33.12 -7.39 -17.75
C GLY A 124 -31.76 -6.69 -17.84
N LEU A 125 -31.72 -5.52 -18.47
CA LEU A 125 -30.50 -4.72 -18.64
C LEU A 125 -29.94 -4.23 -17.31
N SER A 126 -30.79 -3.72 -16.39
CA SER A 126 -30.33 -3.27 -15.07
C SER A 126 -29.81 -4.41 -14.19
N ALA A 127 -30.48 -5.57 -14.21
CA ALA A 127 -30.01 -6.77 -13.52
C ALA A 127 -28.67 -7.26 -14.09
N PHE A 128 -28.54 -7.28 -15.42
CA PHE A 128 -27.31 -7.68 -16.11
C PHE A 128 -26.14 -6.75 -15.79
N LEU A 129 -26.34 -5.43 -15.88
CA LEU A 129 -25.33 -4.44 -15.50
C LEU A 129 -24.92 -4.59 -14.03
N SER A 130 -25.89 -4.80 -13.14
CA SER A 130 -25.62 -5.03 -11.71
C SER A 130 -24.75 -6.28 -11.48
N ALA A 131 -25.03 -7.37 -12.19
CA ALA A 131 -24.26 -8.60 -12.12
C ALA A 131 -22.82 -8.40 -12.63
N ILE A 132 -22.65 -7.76 -13.80
CA ILE A 132 -21.33 -7.48 -14.38
C ILE A 132 -20.51 -6.60 -13.43
N THR A 133 -21.06 -5.47 -12.97
CA THR A 133 -20.33 -4.56 -12.08
C THR A 133 -19.90 -5.25 -10.80
N ARG A 134 -20.74 -6.12 -10.24
CA ARG A 134 -20.40 -6.91 -9.06
C ARG A 134 -19.28 -7.90 -9.33
N MET A 135 -19.36 -8.63 -10.45
CA MET A 135 -18.33 -9.58 -10.86
C MET A 135 -16.98 -8.89 -11.06
N CYS A 136 -16.93 -7.77 -11.78
CA CYS A 136 -15.68 -7.03 -11.99
C CYS A 136 -15.04 -6.60 -10.66
N ILE A 137 -15.82 -6.06 -9.72
CA ILE A 137 -15.34 -5.62 -8.41
C ILE A 137 -14.80 -6.80 -7.59
N GLU A 138 -15.52 -7.91 -7.55
CA GLU A 138 -15.08 -9.10 -6.81
C GLU A 138 -13.78 -9.66 -7.38
N VAL A 139 -13.62 -9.67 -8.71
CA VAL A 139 -12.38 -10.06 -9.37
C VAL A 139 -11.24 -9.12 -8.98
N PHE A 140 -11.37 -7.81 -9.20
CA PHE A 140 -10.30 -6.86 -8.93
C PHE A 140 -9.93 -6.76 -7.45
N ARG A 141 -10.89 -6.95 -6.55
CA ARG A 141 -10.63 -6.96 -5.09
C ARG A 141 -9.92 -8.22 -4.63
N GLY A 142 -10.10 -9.33 -5.35
CA GLY A 142 -9.40 -10.59 -5.07
C GLY A 142 -7.96 -10.64 -5.60
N LEU A 143 -7.58 -9.73 -6.51
CA LEU A 143 -6.25 -9.70 -7.10
C LEU A 143 -5.24 -8.96 -6.20
N PRO A 144 -3.98 -9.45 -6.11
CA PRO A 144 -2.90 -8.66 -5.53
C PRO A 144 -2.66 -7.40 -6.37
N VAL A 145 -2.38 -6.27 -5.70
CA VAL A 145 -2.11 -4.98 -6.37
C VAL A 145 -0.95 -5.05 -7.36
N VAL A 146 0.06 -5.89 -7.10
CA VAL A 146 1.19 -6.07 -8.02
C VAL A 146 0.72 -6.67 -9.35
N ILE A 147 -0.28 -7.57 -9.32
CA ILE A 147 -0.85 -8.17 -10.53
C ILE A 147 -1.67 -7.15 -11.32
N THR A 148 -2.42 -6.27 -10.66
CA THR A 148 -3.16 -5.21 -11.36
C THR A 148 -2.19 -4.24 -12.05
N ILE A 149 -1.10 -3.85 -11.37
CA ILE A 149 -0.04 -3.02 -11.94
C ILE A 149 0.63 -3.73 -13.12
N PHE A 150 0.99 -5.01 -12.97
CA PHE A 150 1.61 -5.79 -14.04
C PHE A 150 0.71 -5.90 -15.27
N PHE A 151 -0.58 -6.20 -15.08
CA PHE A 151 -1.55 -6.30 -16.15
C PHE A 151 -1.72 -4.97 -16.89
N VAL A 152 -1.72 -3.85 -16.17
CA VAL A 152 -1.76 -2.52 -16.79
C VAL A 152 -0.47 -2.24 -17.57
N ALA A 153 0.69 -2.53 -16.97
CA ALA A 153 2.00 -2.24 -17.55
C ALA A 153 2.33 -3.09 -18.79
N ARG A 154 1.82 -4.33 -18.86
CA ARG A 154 2.02 -5.23 -20.01
C ARG A 154 0.83 -5.29 -20.95
N GLY A 155 -0.38 -5.11 -20.47
CA GLY A 155 -1.60 -5.18 -21.29
C GLY A 155 -1.85 -3.91 -22.10
N LEU A 156 -1.79 -2.71 -21.50
CA LEU A 156 -2.07 -1.47 -22.22
C LEU A 156 -1.19 -1.23 -23.47
N PRO A 157 0.13 -1.52 -23.44
CA PRO A 157 0.98 -1.41 -24.64
C PRO A 157 0.51 -2.28 -25.81
N GLU A 158 0.00 -3.48 -25.54
CA GLU A 158 -0.49 -4.41 -26.58
C GLU A 158 -1.74 -3.86 -27.29
N PHE A 159 -2.51 -2.99 -26.62
CA PHE A 159 -3.63 -2.27 -27.22
C PHE A 159 -3.21 -0.97 -27.93
N GLY A 160 -1.91 -0.73 -28.11
CA GLY A 160 -1.37 0.48 -28.75
C GLY A 160 -1.32 1.71 -27.85
N VAL A 161 -1.62 1.57 -26.56
CA VAL A 161 -1.61 2.67 -25.59
C VAL A 161 -0.28 2.65 -24.84
N SER A 162 0.75 3.26 -25.42
CA SER A 162 2.06 3.40 -24.80
C SER A 162 2.13 4.67 -23.95
N MET A 163 2.40 4.50 -22.66
CA MET A 163 2.53 5.55 -21.65
C MET A 163 3.87 5.42 -20.91
N ASN A 164 4.25 6.46 -20.16
CA ASN A 164 5.38 6.39 -19.23
C ASN A 164 5.10 5.39 -18.09
N THR A 165 6.14 4.72 -17.59
CA THR A 165 6.10 3.80 -16.44
C THR A 165 5.33 4.34 -15.24
N LEU A 166 5.44 5.64 -14.94
CA LEU A 166 4.69 6.28 -13.86
C LEU A 166 3.17 6.11 -14.06
N TRP A 167 2.67 6.29 -15.28
CA TRP A 167 1.23 6.21 -15.56
C TRP A 167 0.69 4.79 -15.48
N TYR A 168 1.46 3.78 -15.89
CA TYR A 168 1.05 2.39 -15.68
C TYR A 168 0.89 2.06 -14.20
N LEU A 169 1.81 2.56 -13.37
CA LEU A 169 1.74 2.38 -11.92
C LEU A 169 0.55 3.14 -11.33
N VAL A 170 0.33 4.40 -11.73
CA VAL A 170 -0.83 5.19 -11.29
C VAL A 170 -2.12 4.47 -11.65
N ILE A 171 -2.32 4.08 -12.91
CA ILE A 171 -3.54 3.41 -13.36
C ILE A 171 -3.78 2.09 -12.61
N GLY A 172 -2.74 1.26 -12.44
CA GLY A 172 -2.83 0.01 -11.70
C GLY A 172 -3.24 0.19 -10.24
N LEU A 173 -2.67 1.20 -9.57
CA LEU A 173 -3.06 1.59 -8.21
C LEU A 173 -4.48 2.17 -8.17
N THR A 174 -4.84 3.01 -9.14
CA THR A 174 -6.17 3.62 -9.23
C THR A 174 -7.26 2.57 -9.34
N VAL A 175 -7.08 1.59 -10.23
CA VAL A 175 -8.04 0.49 -10.41
C VAL A 175 -8.22 -0.28 -9.11
N TYR A 176 -7.13 -0.72 -8.49
CA TYR A 176 -7.19 -1.47 -7.23
C TYR A 176 -7.85 -0.66 -6.10
N ASN A 177 -7.37 0.56 -5.86
CA ASN A 177 -7.88 1.42 -4.80
C ASN A 177 -9.34 1.83 -5.03
N SER A 178 -9.75 2.08 -6.28
CA SER A 178 -11.13 2.49 -6.59
C SER A 178 -12.15 1.40 -6.26
N VAL A 179 -11.80 0.14 -6.47
CA VAL A 179 -12.63 -1.01 -6.14
C VAL A 179 -12.78 -1.17 -4.63
N VAL A 180 -11.69 -0.95 -3.88
CA VAL A 180 -11.70 -0.95 -2.41
C VAL A 180 -12.54 0.21 -1.87
N ILE A 181 -12.29 1.44 -2.33
CA ILE A 181 -13.04 2.64 -1.94
C ILE A 181 -14.53 2.48 -2.27
N GLY A 182 -14.85 1.97 -3.46
CA GLY A 182 -16.23 1.74 -3.88
C GLY A 182 -16.97 0.71 -3.04
N GLU A 183 -16.27 -0.25 -2.43
CA GLU A 183 -16.86 -1.17 -1.46
C GLU A 183 -17.03 -0.52 -0.09
N ILE A 184 -16.03 0.23 0.39
CA ILE A 184 -16.10 0.96 1.67
C ILE A 184 -17.29 1.93 1.68
N LEU A 185 -17.47 2.71 0.61
CA LEU A 185 -18.55 3.69 0.50
C LEU A 185 -19.95 3.06 0.38
N ARG A 186 -20.03 1.78 0.01
CA ARG A 186 -21.30 1.06 -0.17
C ARG A 186 -21.70 0.24 1.06
N SER A 187 -20.73 -0.16 1.89
CA SER A 187 -20.92 -1.02 3.07
C SER A 187 -21.60 -0.25 4.18
#